data_AF-A0A803PSX1-F1
#
_entry.id   AF-A0A803PSX1-F1
#
_cell.length_a   1.000
_cell.length_b   1.000
_cell.length_c   1.000
_cell.angle_alpha   90.00
_cell.angle_beta   90.00
_cell.angle_gamma   90.00
#
_symmetry.space_group_name_H-M   'P 1'
#
loop_
_entity.id
_entity.type
_entity.pdbx_description
1 polymer ?
#
loop_
_entity_poly.entity_id
_entity_poly.type
_entity_poly.pdbx_seq_one_letter_code
_entity_poly.pdbx_strand_id
1 'polypeptide(L)'
;MLVNQLLPTLCIKLGGQVLQRGRLKHATVSPHPGETKDISSLKIGSHPNIYVLDTPGILPPEISDDEVCLKLALTGAISNFFGGEKELAQYFLTILNLSEEYKRWSKFIHNENEITLTNHESDCSSGFEKNLKQRRQYPTDHTQDLIVNDVRQTLFEIISSFDGNMEDEKDLRRLIEAETIALQKAFKIPVELYNEDGHCKVAGKLLNLYRTGRLGHYTLDSIT
;
A
#
# COMPACT_ATOMS: atom_id res chain seq x y z
N MET A 1 -22.48 -17.09 34.67
CA MET A 1 -23.49 -17.24 33.60
C MET A 1 -23.22 -16.19 32.54
N LEU A 2 -23.10 -16.64 31.29
CA LEU A 2 -23.51 -16.02 30.00
C LEU A 2 -23.81 -14.50 29.97
N VAL A 3 -23.52 -13.68 28.94
CA VAL A 3 -22.87 -13.78 27.61
C VAL A 3 -23.05 -12.36 26.97
N ASN A 4 -22.19 -11.99 26.01
CA ASN A 4 -22.37 -10.99 24.92
C ASN A 4 -22.06 -9.47 25.08
N GLN A 5 -20.90 -9.10 24.50
CA GLN A 5 -20.66 -8.16 23.37
C GLN A 5 -21.64 -7.02 23.05
N LEU A 6 -21.09 -5.79 22.87
CA LEU A 6 -21.31 -4.93 21.67
C LEU A 6 -20.40 -3.67 21.67
N LEU A 7 -19.90 -3.33 20.46
CA LEU A 7 -18.93 -2.29 20.08
C LEU A 7 -19.36 -0.82 20.36
N PRO A 8 -18.41 0.13 20.45
CA PRO A 8 -18.69 1.55 20.65
C PRO A 8 -18.85 2.27 19.30
N THR A 9 -20.06 2.71 18.99
CA THR A 9 -20.30 3.75 17.97
C THR A 9 -20.45 5.09 18.71
N LEU A 10 -19.42 5.92 18.68
CA LEU A 10 -19.47 7.29 19.19
C LEU A 10 -20.40 8.11 18.26
N CYS A 11 -21.66 8.22 18.66
CA CYS A 11 -22.67 9.00 17.97
C CYS A 11 -22.50 10.47 18.39
N ILE A 12 -22.05 11.34 17.47
CA ILE A 12 -22.11 12.79 17.66
C ILE A 12 -23.60 13.16 17.73
N LYS A 13 -24.05 13.55 18.92
CA LYS A 13 -25.43 13.89 19.20
C LYS A 13 -25.68 15.32 18.77
N LEU A 14 -25.98 15.54 17.48
CA LEU A 14 -26.61 16.77 17.03
C LEU A 14 -28.11 16.66 17.33
N GLY A 15 -28.61 17.66 18.06
CA GLY A 15 -29.98 17.67 18.57
C GLY A 15 -31.03 17.53 17.48
N GLY A 16 -31.91 16.56 17.68
CA GLY A 16 -33.34 16.71 17.38
C GLY A 16 -33.76 16.91 15.93
N GLN A 17 -33.22 16.17 14.96
CA GLN A 17 -33.96 15.80 13.74
C GLN A 17 -33.56 14.38 13.32
N VAL A 18 -34.55 13.51 13.10
CA VAL A 18 -34.36 12.14 12.62
C VAL A 18 -33.79 12.19 11.21
N LEU A 19 -32.46 12.08 11.08
CA LEU A 19 -31.81 11.81 9.80
C LEU A 19 -32.17 10.38 9.42
N GLN A 20 -33.13 10.24 8.50
CA GLN A 20 -33.26 9.00 7.74
C GLN A 20 -31.87 8.67 7.20
N ARG A 21 -31.40 7.43 7.38
CA ARG A 21 -30.22 6.92 6.68
C ARG A 21 -30.49 7.06 5.18
N GLY A 22 -30.12 8.21 4.62
CA GLY A 22 -30.23 8.47 3.20
C GLY A 22 -29.40 7.42 2.50
N ARG A 23 -30.02 6.68 1.57
CA ARG A 23 -29.26 5.96 0.55
C ARG A 23 -28.28 6.98 -0.03
N LEU A 24 -26.99 6.66 -0.07
CA LEU A 24 -26.01 7.48 -0.77
C LEU A 24 -26.50 7.57 -2.23
N LYS A 25 -27.13 8.69 -2.57
CA LYS A 25 -27.56 8.97 -3.93
C LYS A 25 -26.30 9.46 -4.64
N HIS A 26 -25.69 8.62 -5.44
CA HIS A 26 -24.64 9.05 -6.34
C HIS A 26 -25.29 9.74 -7.54
N ALA A 27 -24.71 10.85 -7.99
CA ALA A 27 -25.05 11.46 -9.27
C ALA A 27 -24.98 10.38 -10.38
N THR A 28 -26.01 10.30 -11.22
CA THR A 28 -25.97 9.40 -12.37
C THR A 28 -25.03 9.98 -13.42
N VAL A 29 -23.92 9.30 -13.69
CA VAL A 29 -22.91 9.68 -14.68
C VAL A 29 -23.14 8.99 -16.02
N SER A 30 -22.61 9.59 -17.10
CA SER A 30 -22.54 8.99 -18.43
C SER A 30 -21.36 8.02 -18.52
N PRO A 31 -21.38 7.03 -19.45
CA PRO A 31 -20.23 6.16 -19.68
C PRO A 31 -19.02 6.89 -20.30
N HIS A 32 -19.19 8.12 -20.79
CA HIS A 32 -18.09 8.93 -21.34
C HIS A 32 -17.47 9.81 -20.24
N PRO A 33 -16.13 9.84 -20.11
CA PRO A 33 -15.45 10.73 -19.18
C PRO A 33 -15.75 12.20 -19.51
N GLY A 34 -15.97 13.00 -18.47
CA GLY A 34 -16.31 14.42 -18.60
C GLY A 34 -17.81 14.72 -18.74
N GLU A 35 -18.67 13.70 -18.83
CA GLU A 35 -20.12 13.88 -18.91
C GLU A 35 -20.83 13.49 -17.60
N THR A 36 -21.45 14.46 -16.91
CA THR A 36 -22.36 14.20 -15.77
C THR A 36 -23.79 14.56 -16.15
N LYS A 37 -24.73 13.63 -15.99
CA LYS A 37 -26.14 13.82 -16.40
C LYS A 37 -27.03 14.36 -15.29
N ASP A 38 -26.83 13.88 -14.07
CA ASP A 38 -27.64 14.29 -12.91
C ASP A 38 -26.76 15.05 -11.91
N ILE A 39 -26.95 16.37 -11.83
CA ILE A 39 -26.20 17.24 -10.93
C ILE A 39 -27.01 17.42 -9.65
N SER A 40 -26.62 16.76 -8.58
CA SER A 40 -27.23 16.92 -7.26
C SER A 40 -26.36 17.77 -6.33
N SER A 41 -26.98 18.69 -5.59
CA SER A 41 -26.30 19.55 -4.61
C SER A 41 -26.43 18.98 -3.19
N LEU A 42 -25.31 18.76 -2.52
CA LEU A 42 -25.23 18.38 -1.11
C LEU A 42 -24.94 19.61 -0.25
N LYS A 43 -25.86 19.98 0.65
CA LYS A 43 -25.62 21.06 1.62
C LYS A 43 -24.62 20.61 2.70
N ILE A 44 -23.51 21.31 2.84
CA ILE A 44 -22.45 21.02 3.83
C ILE A 44 -22.30 22.10 4.92
N GLY A 45 -22.91 23.27 4.73
CA GLY A 45 -22.90 24.37 5.72
C GLY A 45 -24.21 25.16 5.69
N SER A 46 -24.61 25.73 6.83
CA SER A 46 -25.85 26.52 6.96
C SER A 46 -25.64 28.02 7.13
N HIS A 47 -24.49 28.45 7.65
CA HIS A 47 -24.17 29.88 7.86
C HIS A 47 -22.68 30.15 7.55
N PRO A 48 -22.34 30.56 6.31
CA PRO A 48 -23.22 30.72 5.17
C PRO A 48 -23.75 29.37 4.65
N ASN A 49 -24.81 29.39 3.83
CA ASN A 49 -25.27 28.18 3.17
C ASN A 49 -24.23 27.73 2.14
N ILE A 50 -23.53 26.61 2.40
CA ILE A 50 -22.50 26.06 1.52
C ILE A 50 -23.00 24.74 0.95
N TYR A 51 -22.87 24.56 -0.37
CA TYR A 51 -23.28 23.37 -1.10
C TYR A 51 -22.10 22.82 -1.90
N VAL A 52 -22.03 21.49 -2.00
CA VAL A 52 -21.10 20.75 -2.86
C VAL A 52 -21.92 20.14 -3.99
N LEU A 53 -21.50 20.34 -5.23
CA LEU A 53 -22.09 19.68 -6.39
C LEU A 53 -21.36 18.35 -6.63
N ASP A 54 -22.10 17.24 -6.74
CA ASP A 54 -21.54 15.91 -7.04
C ASP A 54 -21.23 15.75 -8.55
N THR A 55 -20.39 16.65 -9.07
CA THR A 55 -19.83 16.61 -10.43
C THR A 55 -18.32 16.70 -10.30
N PRO A 56 -17.61 15.60 -9.96
CA PRO A 56 -16.16 15.65 -9.93
C PRO A 56 -15.66 16.02 -11.33
N GLY A 57 -14.88 17.09 -11.43
CA GLY A 57 -14.27 17.49 -12.69
C GLY A 57 -13.27 16.43 -13.13
N ILE A 58 -13.59 15.67 -14.19
CA ILE A 58 -12.65 14.75 -14.82
C ILE A 58 -11.87 15.55 -15.86
N LEU A 59 -10.67 15.99 -15.48
CA LEU A 59 -9.72 16.61 -16.39
C LEU A 59 -8.66 15.57 -16.74
N PRO A 60 -8.52 15.17 -18.01
CA PRO A 60 -7.37 14.36 -18.39
C PRO A 60 -6.10 15.16 -18.10
N PRO A 61 -5.09 14.57 -17.42
CA PRO A 61 -3.84 15.25 -17.18
C PRO A 61 -3.11 15.46 -18.50
N GLU A 62 -2.57 16.66 -18.71
CA GLU A 62 -1.62 16.91 -19.79
C GLU A 62 -0.25 16.39 -19.32
N ILE A 63 0.13 15.20 -19.77
CA ILE A 63 1.38 14.54 -19.38
C ILE A 63 2.38 14.69 -20.53
N SER A 64 3.35 15.59 -20.36
CA SER A 64 4.45 15.78 -21.32
C SER A 64 5.77 15.14 -20.88
N ASP A 65 5.88 14.77 -19.61
CA ASP A 65 7.09 14.25 -18.99
C ASP A 65 6.96 12.75 -18.70
N ASP A 66 7.96 11.99 -19.15
CA ASP A 66 8.05 10.54 -18.99
C ASP A 66 8.16 10.16 -17.50
N GLU A 67 8.82 10.97 -16.68
CA GLU A 67 8.94 10.72 -15.24
C GLU A 67 7.57 10.85 -14.53
N VAL A 68 6.81 11.88 -14.87
CA VAL A 68 5.42 12.07 -14.39
C VAL A 68 4.54 10.91 -14.85
N CYS A 69 4.70 10.46 -16.10
CA CYS A 69 3.99 9.29 -16.63
C CYS A 69 4.29 8.03 -15.80
N LEU A 70 5.57 7.77 -15.51
CA LEU A 70 6.01 6.64 -14.66
C LEU A 70 5.42 6.72 -13.25
N LYS A 71 5.42 7.89 -12.60
CA LYS A 71 4.83 8.08 -11.27
C LYS A 71 3.31 7.84 -11.27
N LEU A 72 2.61 8.33 -12.29
CA LEU A 72 1.18 8.09 -12.46
C LEU A 72 0.87 6.61 -12.74
N ALA A 73 1.68 5.95 -13.57
CA ALA A 73 1.54 4.53 -13.84
C ALA A 73 1.81 3.70 -12.57
N LEU A 74 2.82 4.07 -11.79
CA LEU A 74 3.21 3.39 -10.56
C LEU A 74 2.07 3.44 -9.52
N THR A 75 1.43 4.60 -9.36
CA THR A 75 0.24 4.77 -8.49
C THR A 75 -1.02 4.10 -9.05
N GLY A 76 -1.02 3.69 -10.32
CA GLY A 76 -2.18 3.11 -11.00
C GLY A 76 -3.20 4.15 -11.46
N ALA A 77 -2.83 5.43 -11.49
CA ALA A 77 -3.67 6.51 -12.01
C ALA A 77 -3.85 6.42 -13.54
N ILE A 78 -2.89 5.83 -14.25
CA ILE A 78 -2.96 5.54 -15.69
C ILE A 78 -2.61 4.08 -15.97
N SER A 79 -3.20 3.50 -17.01
CA SER A 79 -3.07 2.07 -17.33
C SER A 79 -1.95 1.74 -18.33
N ASN A 80 -1.52 2.70 -19.16
CA ASN A 80 -0.77 2.42 -20.39
C ASN A 80 0.68 2.91 -20.33
N PHE A 81 1.49 2.33 -19.44
CA PHE A 81 2.95 2.50 -19.57
C PHE A 81 3.47 1.56 -20.67
N PHE A 82 4.15 2.11 -21.67
CA PHE A 82 4.64 1.35 -22.83
C PHE A 82 5.57 0.20 -22.44
N GLY A 83 6.39 0.39 -21.40
CA GLY A 83 7.28 -0.66 -20.89
C GLY A 83 6.58 -1.72 -20.03
N GLY A 84 5.28 -1.67 -19.79
CA GLY A 84 4.58 -2.70 -19.02
C GLY A 84 4.98 -2.79 -17.54
N GLU A 85 4.59 -3.88 -16.88
CA GLU A 85 4.74 -4.03 -15.43
C GLU A 85 6.19 -4.23 -14.98
N LYS A 86 7.04 -4.86 -15.80
CA LYS A 86 8.42 -5.18 -15.44
C LYS A 86 9.25 -3.91 -15.31
N GLU A 87 9.22 -3.05 -16.31
CA GLU A 87 9.91 -1.76 -16.32
C GLU A 87 9.38 -0.86 -15.20
N LEU A 88 8.07 -0.89 -14.94
CA LEU A 88 7.46 -0.14 -13.84
C LEU A 88 7.90 -0.67 -12.46
N ALA A 89 8.06 -1.98 -12.30
CA ALA A 89 8.58 -2.60 -11.09
C ALA A 89 10.06 -2.27 -10.87
N GLN A 90 10.87 -2.24 -11.93
CA GLN A 90 12.26 -1.79 -11.87
C GLN A 90 12.33 -0.31 -11.45
N TYR A 91 11.48 0.54 -12.02
CA TYR A 91 11.37 1.94 -11.59
C TYR A 91 11.03 2.08 -10.11
N PHE A 92 10.08 1.27 -9.60
CA PHE A 92 9.78 1.24 -8.17
C PHE A 92 10.99 0.81 -7.33
N LEU A 93 11.72 -0.23 -7.73
CA LEU A 93 12.93 -0.68 -7.03
C LEU A 93 14.01 0.41 -7.03
N THR A 94 14.19 1.15 -8.14
CA THR A 94 15.07 2.33 -8.17
C THR A 94 14.68 3.36 -7.10
N ILE A 95 13.38 3.71 -7.00
CA ILE A 95 12.90 4.65 -5.98
C ILE A 95 13.15 4.11 -4.58
N LEU A 96 12.87 2.82 -4.34
CA LEU A 96 13.09 2.16 -3.06
C LEU A 96 14.56 2.25 -2.64
N ASN A 97 15.45 1.91 -3.56
CA ASN A 97 16.90 1.82 -3.40
C ASN A 97 17.56 3.17 -3.14
N LEU A 98 17.04 4.24 -3.77
CA LEU A 98 17.49 5.61 -3.53
C LEU A 98 16.84 6.23 -2.28
N SER A 99 15.83 5.59 -1.70
CA SER A 99 15.14 6.07 -0.50
C SER A 99 15.74 5.49 0.78
N GLU A 100 15.47 6.15 1.90
CA GLU A 100 15.79 5.63 3.23
C GLU A 100 14.63 4.84 3.87
N GLU A 101 13.53 4.67 3.14
CA GLU A 101 12.30 4.09 3.64
C GLU A 101 12.48 2.61 3.99
N TYR A 102 13.27 1.86 3.21
CA TYR A 102 13.53 0.43 3.41
C TYR A 102 14.20 0.14 4.77
N LYS A 103 14.96 1.08 5.34
CA LYS A 103 15.64 0.91 6.65
C LYS A 103 14.67 0.64 7.79
N ARG A 104 13.40 1.05 7.67
CA ARG A 104 12.37 0.74 8.69
C ARG A 104 12.08 -0.75 8.78
N TRP A 105 12.37 -1.53 7.74
CA TRP A 105 12.11 -2.96 7.71
C TRP A 105 13.06 -3.77 8.61
N SER A 106 14.21 -3.19 9.01
CA SER A 106 15.12 -3.76 10.01
C SER A 106 14.42 -4.16 11.32
N LYS A 107 13.34 -3.46 11.68
CA LYS A 107 12.60 -3.67 12.94
C LYS A 107 11.76 -4.94 12.95
N PHE A 108 11.43 -5.52 11.79
CA PHE A 108 10.59 -6.71 11.71
C PHE A 108 11.35 -8.02 11.98
N ILE A 109 12.68 -7.97 12.01
CA ILE A 109 13.55 -9.13 12.27
C ILE A 109 13.35 -9.70 13.69
N HIS A 110 12.92 -8.88 14.67
CA HIS A 110 12.91 -9.27 16.08
C HIS A 110 11.57 -9.80 16.61
N ASN A 111 10.45 -9.54 15.93
CA ASN A 111 9.12 -9.78 16.50
C ASN A 111 8.54 -11.17 16.15
N GLU A 112 9.09 -11.85 15.14
CA GLU A 112 8.69 -13.23 14.82
C GLU A 112 9.36 -14.24 15.75
N ASN A 113 10.59 -13.97 16.23
CA ASN A 113 11.29 -14.84 17.17
C ASN A 113 10.67 -14.85 18.58
N GLU A 114 9.96 -13.80 18.99
CA GLU A 114 9.27 -13.75 20.29
C GLU A 114 7.96 -14.56 20.30
N ILE A 115 7.32 -14.77 19.14
CA ILE A 115 6.04 -15.48 19.02
C ILE A 115 6.26 -17.01 18.99
N THR A 116 7.42 -17.48 18.53
CA THR A 116 7.75 -18.92 18.49
C THR A 116 8.21 -19.48 19.85
N LEU A 117 8.65 -18.63 20.78
CA LEU A 117 9.20 -19.04 22.08
C LEU A 117 8.15 -19.14 23.21
N THR A 118 6.94 -18.60 23.05
CA THR A 118 5.94 -18.54 24.14
C THR A 118 4.98 -19.73 24.20
N ASN A 119 5.12 -20.73 23.32
CA ASN A 119 4.20 -21.88 23.25
C ASN A 119 4.66 -23.13 24.00
N HIS A 120 5.75 -23.08 24.77
CA HIS A 120 6.13 -24.17 25.66
C HIS A 120 6.60 -23.66 27.04
N GLU A 121 5.89 -24.15 28.06
CA GLU A 121 6.23 -24.18 29.50
C GLU A 121 5.73 -23.04 30.43
N SER A 122 4.58 -23.35 31.06
CA SER A 122 4.26 -23.26 32.51
C SER A 122 4.72 -22.09 33.39
N ASP A 123 3.69 -21.49 34.01
CA ASP A 123 3.54 -21.09 35.42
C ASP A 123 4.11 -19.77 35.99
N CYS A 124 3.19 -19.06 36.67
CA CYS A 124 3.33 -18.11 37.79
C CYS A 124 3.70 -16.63 37.57
N SER A 125 2.66 -15.79 37.66
CA SER A 125 2.53 -14.52 38.42
C SER A 125 3.75 -13.59 38.61
N SER A 126 3.71 -12.40 38.00
CA SER A 126 3.66 -11.11 38.71
C SER A 126 3.51 -9.95 37.71
N GLY A 127 2.68 -8.97 38.07
CA GLY A 127 2.24 -7.91 37.17
C GLY A 127 3.32 -6.89 36.82
N PHE A 128 3.36 -6.50 35.55
CA PHE A 128 3.89 -5.20 35.16
C PHE A 128 3.05 -4.64 34.02
N GLU A 129 2.32 -3.57 34.33
CA GLU A 129 1.44 -2.83 33.43
C GLU A 129 2.23 -2.30 32.23
N LYS A 130 1.85 -2.71 31.01
CA LYS A 130 2.19 -1.95 29.79
C LYS A 130 0.92 -1.50 29.12
N ASN A 131 0.81 -0.17 29.01
CA ASN A 131 -0.23 0.58 28.32
C ASN A 131 -0.39 0.08 26.87
N LEU A 132 -1.34 -0.81 26.62
CA LEU A 132 -1.82 -1.12 25.28
C LEU A 132 -2.70 0.04 24.78
N LYS A 133 -2.11 0.95 24.01
CA LYS A 133 -2.88 1.63 22.95
C LYS A 133 -3.12 0.60 21.85
N GLN A 134 -4.19 -0.17 22.00
CA GLN A 134 -4.71 -1.09 20.99
C GLN A 134 -4.88 -0.34 19.66
N ARG A 135 -3.92 -0.51 18.73
CA ARG A 135 -4.20 -0.29 17.31
C ARG A 135 -5.23 -1.34 16.93
N ARG A 136 -6.37 -0.88 16.43
CA ARG A 136 -7.48 -1.71 15.93
C ARG A 136 -6.93 -2.74 14.96
N GLN A 137 -6.77 -3.97 15.43
CA GLN A 137 -6.29 -5.08 14.63
C GLN A 137 -7.53 -5.70 13.96
N TYR A 138 -7.73 -5.34 12.70
CA TYR A 138 -8.66 -6.07 11.84
C TYR A 138 -8.05 -7.46 11.59
N PRO A 139 -8.84 -8.54 11.48
CA PRO A 139 -8.33 -9.87 11.15
C PRO A 139 -7.73 -9.80 9.74
N THR A 140 -6.42 -9.61 9.64
CA THR A 140 -5.71 -9.66 8.36
C THR A 140 -5.59 -11.12 7.93
N ASP A 141 -5.57 -11.37 6.63
CA ASP A 141 -5.20 -12.67 6.07
C ASP A 141 -3.74 -12.96 6.46
N HIS A 142 -3.51 -13.81 7.47
CA HIS A 142 -2.19 -14.01 8.06
C HIS A 142 -1.17 -14.56 7.04
N THR A 143 -1.64 -15.27 6.01
CA THR A 143 -0.78 -15.79 4.93
C THR A 143 -0.18 -14.66 4.11
N GLN A 144 -0.96 -13.60 3.88
CA GLN A 144 -0.53 -12.45 3.13
C GLN A 144 0.53 -11.66 3.90
N ASP A 145 0.43 -11.57 5.22
CA ASP A 145 1.36 -10.81 6.05
C ASP A 145 2.74 -11.48 6.13
N LEU A 146 2.80 -12.82 6.16
CA LEU A 146 4.06 -13.57 6.06
C LEU A 146 4.80 -13.29 4.75
N ILE A 147 4.10 -13.33 3.61
CA ILE A 147 4.71 -13.04 2.30
C ILE A 147 5.22 -11.60 2.26
N VAL A 148 4.48 -10.64 2.82
CA VAL A 148 4.92 -9.25 2.86
C VAL A 148 6.15 -9.07 3.74
N ASN A 149 6.21 -9.74 4.89
CA ASN A 149 7.39 -9.70 5.74
C ASN A 149 8.62 -10.30 5.04
N ASP A 150 8.45 -11.45 4.37
CA ASP A 150 9.52 -12.12 3.61
C ASP A 150 10.04 -11.23 2.47
N VAL A 151 9.14 -10.56 1.73
CA VAL A 151 9.50 -9.59 0.68
C VAL A 151 10.28 -8.41 1.26
N ARG A 152 9.79 -7.80 2.35
CA ARG A 152 10.47 -6.66 3.00
C ARG A 152 11.84 -7.04 3.55
N GLN A 153 11.94 -8.23 4.14
CA GLN A 153 13.20 -8.76 4.67
C GLN A 153 14.19 -9.04 3.55
N THR A 154 13.75 -9.72 2.50
CA THR A 154 14.58 -10.03 1.33
C THR A 154 15.15 -8.75 0.72
N LEU A 155 14.32 -7.74 0.47
CA LEU A 155 14.77 -6.45 -0.06
C LEU A 155 15.74 -5.76 0.91
N PHE A 156 15.41 -5.71 2.20
CA PHE A 156 16.27 -5.10 3.20
C PHE A 156 17.67 -5.74 3.25
N GLU A 157 17.74 -7.08 3.27
CA GLU A 157 18.99 -7.82 3.34
C GLU A 157 19.84 -7.61 2.08
N ILE A 158 19.23 -7.63 0.90
CA ILE A 158 19.93 -7.42 -0.37
C ILE A 158 20.47 -5.99 -0.45
N ILE A 159 19.64 -4.98 -0.20
CA ILE A 159 20.07 -3.58 -0.23
C ILE A 159 21.16 -3.33 0.82
N SER A 160 21.05 -3.91 2.01
CA SER A 160 22.02 -3.70 3.10
C SER A 160 23.35 -4.44 2.90
N SER A 161 23.35 -5.53 2.12
CA SER A 161 24.56 -6.31 1.82
C SER A 161 25.23 -5.90 0.50
N PHE A 162 24.57 -5.06 -0.30
CA PHE A 162 25.11 -4.56 -1.55
C PHE A 162 26.30 -3.62 -1.29
N ASP A 163 27.41 -3.90 -1.97
CA ASP A 163 28.68 -3.17 -1.82
C ASP A 163 28.93 -2.14 -2.94
N GLY A 164 28.01 -2.03 -3.90
CA GLY A 164 28.12 -1.15 -5.06
C GLY A 164 27.59 0.27 -4.83
N ASN A 165 27.85 1.16 -5.79
CA ASN A 165 27.38 2.54 -5.75
C ASN A 165 25.97 2.67 -6.33
N MET A 166 25.02 3.13 -5.52
CA MET A 166 23.62 3.33 -5.93
C MET A 166 23.41 4.46 -6.94
N GLU A 167 24.37 5.40 -7.02
CA GLU A 167 24.36 6.47 -8.03
C GLU A 167 24.91 5.99 -9.40
N ASP A 168 25.66 4.88 -9.42
CA ASP A 168 26.14 4.29 -10.67
C ASP A 168 25.05 3.43 -11.32
N GLU A 169 24.73 3.75 -12.56
CA GLU A 169 23.64 3.11 -13.30
C GLU A 169 23.89 1.60 -13.52
N LYS A 170 25.14 1.14 -13.61
CA LYS A 170 25.46 -0.30 -13.79
C LYS A 170 25.33 -1.05 -12.48
N ASP A 171 25.81 -0.49 -11.38
CA ASP A 171 25.68 -1.09 -10.05
C ASP A 171 24.21 -1.13 -9.61
N LEU A 172 23.44 -0.06 -9.85
CA LEU A 172 22.01 -0.04 -9.59
C LEU A 172 21.27 -1.11 -10.40
N ARG A 173 21.61 -1.31 -11.68
CA ARG A 173 21.03 -2.40 -12.48
C ARG A 173 21.34 -3.78 -11.91
N ARG A 174 22.58 -4.01 -11.47
CA ARG A 174 22.98 -5.28 -10.83
C ARG A 174 22.21 -5.54 -9.55
N LEU A 175 21.98 -4.50 -8.75
CA LEU A 175 21.17 -4.59 -7.54
C LEU A 175 19.73 -4.97 -7.89
N ILE A 176 19.09 -4.26 -8.82
CA ILE A 176 17.69 -4.52 -9.23
C ILE A 176 17.53 -5.94 -9.79
N GLU A 177 18.52 -6.43 -10.54
CA GLU A 177 18.53 -7.81 -11.03
C GLU A 177 18.58 -8.82 -9.87
N ALA A 178 19.48 -8.61 -8.90
CA ALA A 178 19.59 -9.44 -7.71
C ALA A 178 18.30 -9.43 -6.87
N GLU A 179 17.68 -8.26 -6.67
CA GLU A 179 16.39 -8.11 -5.99
C GLU A 179 15.29 -8.88 -6.72
N THR A 180 15.20 -8.73 -8.04
CA THR A 180 14.16 -9.39 -8.84
C THR A 180 14.27 -10.92 -8.73
N ILE A 181 15.49 -11.46 -8.78
CA ILE A 181 15.76 -12.89 -8.63
C ILE A 181 15.35 -13.37 -7.23
N ALA A 182 15.72 -12.63 -6.19
CA ALA A 182 15.40 -13.01 -4.82
C ALA A 182 13.90 -12.90 -4.51
N LEU A 183 13.22 -11.90 -5.07
CA LEU A 183 11.77 -11.73 -4.96
C LEU A 183 11.00 -12.89 -5.56
N GLN A 184 11.51 -13.55 -6.61
CA GLN A 184 10.89 -14.76 -7.15
C GLN A 184 10.77 -15.86 -6.09
N LYS A 185 11.82 -16.01 -5.26
CA LYS A 185 11.83 -16.93 -4.12
C LYS A 185 10.86 -16.47 -3.02
N ALA A 186 10.88 -15.19 -2.66
CA ALA A 186 10.01 -14.64 -1.61
C ALA A 186 8.51 -14.76 -1.96
N PHE A 187 8.17 -14.56 -3.24
CA PHE A 187 6.80 -14.75 -3.73
C PHE A 187 6.41 -16.22 -3.95
N LYS A 188 7.32 -17.17 -3.71
CA LYS A 188 7.11 -18.60 -3.93
C LYS A 188 6.68 -18.91 -5.37
N ILE A 189 7.23 -18.17 -6.33
CA ILE A 189 6.96 -18.40 -7.76
C ILE A 189 7.90 -19.51 -8.24
N PRO A 190 7.38 -20.57 -8.91
CA PRO A 190 8.23 -21.61 -9.47
C PRO A 190 9.33 -21.02 -10.37
N VAL A 191 10.57 -21.43 -10.11
CA VAL A 191 11.72 -21.06 -10.94
C VAL A 191 11.77 -22.01 -12.12
N GLU A 192 11.08 -21.65 -13.20
CA GLU A 192 11.24 -22.30 -14.50
C GLU A 192 12.36 -21.55 -15.23
N LEU A 193 13.46 -22.25 -15.53
CA LEU A 193 14.77 -21.70 -15.92
C LEU A 193 14.82 -20.77 -17.15
N TYR A 194 13.72 -20.52 -17.85
CA TYR A 194 13.66 -19.69 -19.07
C TYR A 194 12.36 -18.90 -19.24
N ASN A 195 11.57 -18.72 -18.18
CA ASN A 195 10.26 -18.11 -18.32
C ASN A 195 10.28 -16.63 -17.97
N GLU A 196 10.28 -15.75 -18.99
CA GLU A 196 10.00 -14.32 -18.82
C GLU A 196 8.71 -14.06 -18.01
N ASP A 197 7.78 -15.03 -18.05
CA ASP A 197 6.56 -15.08 -17.24
C ASP A 197 6.82 -15.01 -15.72
N GLY A 198 7.93 -15.57 -15.22
CA GLY A 198 8.29 -15.50 -13.81
C GLY A 198 8.57 -14.07 -13.34
N HIS A 199 9.35 -13.32 -14.13
CA HIS A 199 9.66 -11.92 -13.84
C HIS A 199 8.43 -11.02 -13.94
N CYS A 200 7.56 -11.25 -14.93
CA CYS A 200 6.29 -10.52 -15.05
C CYS A 200 5.38 -10.77 -13.83
N LYS A 201 5.31 -12.01 -13.33
CA LYS A 201 4.56 -12.34 -12.11
C LYS A 201 5.13 -11.67 -10.86
N VAL A 202 6.46 -11.62 -10.74
CA VAL A 202 7.14 -10.88 -9.64
C VAL A 202 6.77 -9.41 -9.73
N ALA A 203 6.88 -8.80 -10.92
CA ALA A 203 6.58 -7.40 -11.14
C ALA A 203 5.13 -7.04 -10.75
N GLY A 204 4.14 -7.79 -11.27
CA GLY A 204 2.74 -7.56 -10.93
C GLY A 204 2.44 -7.71 -9.43
N LYS A 205 3.03 -8.70 -8.76
CA LYS A 205 2.89 -8.88 -7.30
C LYS A 205 3.54 -7.74 -6.52
N LEU A 206 4.74 -7.31 -6.90
CA LEU A 206 5.46 -6.21 -6.25
C LEU A 206 4.67 -4.90 -6.37
N LEU A 207 4.20 -4.58 -7.59
CA LEU A 207 3.37 -3.41 -7.85
C LEU A 207 2.05 -3.45 -7.07
N ASN A 208 1.44 -4.63 -6.89
CA ASN A 208 0.25 -4.77 -6.06
C ASN A 208 0.55 -4.46 -4.59
N LEU A 209 1.65 -4.98 -4.04
CA LEU A 209 2.05 -4.69 -2.66
C LEU A 209 2.37 -3.20 -2.45
N TYR A 210 2.98 -2.55 -3.44
CA TYR A 210 3.20 -1.11 -3.44
C TYR A 210 1.87 -0.33 -3.44
N ARG A 211 0.99 -0.59 -4.41
CA ARG A 211 -0.29 0.14 -4.57
C ARG A 211 -1.24 -0.05 -3.40
N THR A 212 -1.16 -1.18 -2.71
CA THR A 212 -1.94 -1.46 -1.50
C THR A 212 -1.31 -0.88 -0.23
N GLY A 213 -0.16 -0.19 -0.32
CA GLY A 213 0.55 0.40 0.81
C GLY A 213 1.23 -0.62 1.72
N ARG A 214 1.29 -1.89 1.31
CA ARG A 214 1.86 -2.98 2.10
C ARG A 214 3.39 -2.99 2.09
N LEU A 215 4.04 -2.23 1.20
CA LEU A 215 5.48 -1.96 1.29
C LEU A 215 5.79 -0.67 2.06
N GLY A 216 4.79 0.01 2.59
CA GLY A 216 4.95 1.35 3.18
C GLY A 216 4.43 2.44 2.25
N HIS A 217 4.55 3.69 2.70
CA HIS A 217 4.11 4.86 1.95
C HIS A 217 5.34 5.56 1.42
N TYR A 218 5.43 5.70 0.09
CA TYR A 218 6.52 6.37 -0.59
C TYR A 218 6.01 7.70 -1.14
N THR A 219 6.81 8.75 -1.00
CA THR A 219 6.54 10.03 -1.65
C THR A 219 7.29 10.02 -2.97
N LEU A 220 6.56 10.09 -4.09
CA LEU A 220 7.15 10.06 -5.44
C LEU A 220 7.68 11.42 -5.89
N ASP A 221 7.24 12.48 -5.22
CA ASP A 221 7.70 13.84 -5.48
C ASP A 221 8.82 14.19 -4.50
N SER A 222 9.89 14.79 -5.03
CA SER A 222 10.85 15.46 -4.18
C SER A 222 10.13 16.62 -3.49
N ILE A 223 10.19 16.66 -2.16
CA ILE A 223 9.83 17.87 -1.40
C ILE A 223 10.96 18.87 -1.66
N THR A 224 10.94 19.51 -2.82
CA THR A 224 11.86 20.60 -3.22
C THR A 224 11.12 21.92 -3.18
#